data_AF-W4LAM2-F1
#
_entry.id   AF-W4LAM2-F1
#
_cell.length_a   1.000
_cell.length_b   1.000
_cell.length_c   1.000
_cell.angle_alpha   90.00
_cell.angle_beta   90.00
_cell.angle_gamma   90.00
#
_symmetry.space_group_name_H-M   'P 1'
#
loop_
_entity.id
_entity.type
_entity.pdbx_description
1 polymer ?
#
loop_
_entity_poly.entity_id
_entity_poly.type
_entity_poly.pdbx_seq_one_letter_code
_entity_poly.pdbx_strand_id
1 'polypeptide(L)'
;MSKIAPYDTVILKEPIGPYPKGAKGAVIECYTIPYEAYDIEIVTDEGVTKGILEGILADQIEKVTPVCFVSIDVEANGDRATVRFSDGTETILHAGKLYTQRRTREL
;
A
#
# COMPACT_ATOMS: atom_id res chain seq x y z
N MET A 1 -4.13 -13.11 15.35
CA MET A 1 -4.27 -12.48 14.01
C MET A 1 -3.08 -12.93 13.19
N SER A 2 -3.28 -13.20 11.89
CA SER A 2 -2.18 -13.50 10.98
C SER A 2 -1.23 -12.29 10.90
N LYS A 3 0.08 -12.53 10.84
CA LYS A 3 1.07 -11.46 10.72
C LYS A 3 0.77 -10.61 9.48
N ILE A 4 0.72 -9.30 9.63
CA ILE A 4 0.54 -8.37 8.51
C ILE A 4 1.91 -8.24 7.83
N ALA A 5 1.92 -8.41 6.51
CA ALA A 5 3.13 -8.35 5.69
C ALA A 5 3.21 -7.01 4.96
N PRO A 6 4.41 -6.60 4.51
CA PRO A 6 4.54 -5.53 3.54
C PRO A 6 3.55 -5.73 2.37
N TYR A 7 3.00 -4.60 1.94
CA TYR A 7 2.01 -4.43 0.88
C TYR A 7 0.62 -5.02 1.12
N ASP A 8 0.34 -5.50 2.34
CA ASP A 8 -1.02 -5.76 2.77
C ASP A 8 -1.82 -4.45 2.77
N THR A 9 -3.06 -4.53 2.28
CA THR A 9 -4.02 -3.45 2.48
C THR A 9 -4.53 -3.48 3.90
N VAL A 10 -4.54 -2.33 4.55
CA VAL A 10 -5.01 -2.17 5.93
C VAL A 10 -5.97 -0.99 6.04
N ILE A 11 -6.83 -1.05 7.06
CA ILE A 11 -7.74 0.02 7.44
C ILE A 11 -7.43 0.44 8.88
N LEU A 12 -7.37 1.76 9.12
CA LEU A 12 -7.24 2.29 10.49
C LEU A 12 -8.53 2.02 11.28
N LYS A 13 -8.39 1.41 12.46
CA LYS A 13 -9.52 1.13 13.37
C LYS A 13 -9.94 2.35 14.19
N GLU A 14 -9.09 3.37 14.26
CA GLU A 14 -9.27 4.62 14.98
C GLU A 14 -8.62 5.78 14.20
N PRO A 15 -8.95 7.06 14.48
CA PRO A 15 -8.23 8.16 13.87
C PRO A 15 -6.79 8.24 14.41
N ILE A 16 -5.81 8.41 13.51
CA ILE A 16 -4.39 8.55 13.86
C ILE A 16 -3.84 9.79 13.17
N GLY A 17 -3.44 10.79 13.97
CA GLY A 17 -2.99 12.09 13.46
C GLY A 17 -4.07 12.76 12.59
N PRO A 18 -3.76 13.18 11.35
CA PRO A 18 -4.73 13.80 10.45
C PRO A 18 -5.64 12.80 9.72
N TYR A 19 -5.43 11.48 9.89
CA TYR A 19 -6.14 10.46 9.13
C TYR A 19 -7.32 9.92 9.94
N PRO A 20 -8.55 9.91 9.37
CA PRO A 20 -9.73 9.43 10.07
C PRO A 20 -9.73 7.91 10.21
N LYS A 21 -10.52 7.41 11.16
CA LYS A 21 -10.91 5.99 11.21
C LYS A 21 -11.47 5.57 9.85
N GLY A 22 -11.13 4.37 9.39
CA GLY A 22 -11.55 3.88 8.09
C GLY A 22 -10.62 4.28 6.94
N ALA A 23 -9.61 5.13 7.18
CA ALA A 23 -8.60 5.42 6.18
C ALA A 23 -7.88 4.14 5.76
N LYS A 24 -7.70 3.97 4.44
CA LYS A 24 -7.02 2.82 3.84
C LYS A 24 -5.55 3.13 3.69
N GLY A 25 -4.73 2.10 3.81
CA GLY A 25 -3.32 2.20 3.49
C GLY A 25 -2.71 0.89 3.05
N ALA A 26 -1.48 0.96 2.57
CA ALA A 26 -0.63 -0.17 2.27
C ALA A 26 0.51 -0.21 3.28
N VAL A 27 0.77 -1.37 3.88
CA VAL A 27 1.95 -1.54 4.74
C VAL A 27 3.20 -1.41 3.88
N ILE A 28 4.13 -0.55 4.25
CA ILE A 28 5.41 -0.41 3.55
C ILE A 28 6.52 -1.18 4.27
N GLU A 29 6.46 -1.24 5.60
CA GLU A 29 7.45 -1.93 6.43
C GLU A 29 6.82 -2.49 7.70
N CYS A 30 7.39 -3.59 8.21
CA CYS A 30 7.00 -4.24 9.46
C CYS A 30 8.25 -4.44 10.33
N TYR A 31 8.33 -3.70 11.43
CA TYR A 31 9.41 -3.80 12.41
C TYR A 31 9.05 -4.79 13.52
N THR A 32 10.08 -5.28 14.20
CA THR A 32 9.93 -6.25 15.30
C THR A 32 10.61 -5.83 16.62
N ILE A 33 10.99 -4.55 16.80
CA ILE A 33 11.82 -4.14 17.96
C ILE A 33 11.41 -2.79 18.55
N PRO A 34 11.15 -2.68 19.88
CA PRO A 34 10.90 -3.76 20.84
C PRO A 34 9.47 -4.35 20.75
N TYR A 35 8.64 -3.86 19.82
CA TYR A 35 7.28 -4.33 19.56
C TYR A 35 7.06 -4.47 18.05
N GLU A 36 6.03 -5.20 17.65
CA GLU A 36 5.59 -5.23 16.25
C GLU A 36 4.93 -3.89 15.90
N ALA A 37 5.51 -3.20 14.92
CA ALA A 37 5.03 -1.91 14.45
C ALA A 37 5.10 -1.84 12.91
N TYR A 38 4.24 -1.03 12.32
CA TYR A 38 4.03 -0.98 10.88
C TYR A 38 4.12 0.45 10.38
N ASP A 39 4.87 0.64 9.30
CA ASP A 39 4.79 1.87 8.53
C ASP A 39 3.77 1.66 7.42
N ILE A 40 2.89 2.65 7.22
CA ILE A 40 1.72 2.56 6.36
C ILE A 40 1.66 3.78 5.47
N GLU A 41 1.62 3.57 4.15
CA GLU A 41 1.29 4.60 3.19
C GLU A 41 -0.24 4.74 3.10
N ILE A 42 -0.77 5.91 3.41
CA ILE A 42 -2.22 6.17 3.36
C ILE A 42 -2.64 6.46 1.92
N VAL A 43 -3.69 5.78 1.46
CA VAL A 43 -4.16 5.78 0.06
C VAL A 43 -5.63 6.19 0.00
N THR A 44 -5.99 7.03 -0.98
CA THR A 44 -7.40 7.40 -1.25
C THR A 44 -8.15 6.28 -1.97
N ASP A 45 -9.47 6.41 -2.08
CA ASP A 45 -10.29 5.46 -2.86
C ASP A 45 -9.92 5.45 -4.35
N GLU A 46 -9.31 6.54 -4.86
CA GLU A 46 -8.77 6.63 -6.22
C GLU A 46 -7.35 6.04 -6.36
N GLY A 47 -6.78 5.45 -5.30
CA GLY A 47 -5.45 4.86 -5.34
C GLY A 47 -4.30 5.87 -5.23
N VAL A 48 -4.55 7.08 -4.72
CA VAL A 48 -3.53 8.14 -4.59
C VAL A 48 -2.98 8.19 -3.17
N THR A 49 -1.65 8.23 -3.04
CA THR A 49 -0.97 8.45 -1.76
C THR A 49 -1.29 9.81 -1.15
N LYS A 50 -1.65 9.84 0.13
CA LYS A 50 -1.83 11.06 0.94
C LYS A 50 -0.67 11.34 1.90
N GLY A 51 0.10 10.32 2.27
CA GLY A 51 1.25 10.44 3.18
C GLY A 51 1.57 9.12 3.88
N ILE A 52 2.54 9.17 4.81
CA ILE A 52 3.03 8.00 5.54
C ILE A 52 2.70 8.14 7.03
N LEU A 53 2.28 7.04 7.66
CA LEU A 53 2.17 6.85 9.10
C LEU A 53 3.25 5.86 9.54
N GLU A 54 4.07 6.23 10.52
CA GLU A 54 5.15 5.39 11.01
C GLU A 54 4.84 4.79 12.38
N GLY A 55 5.33 3.58 12.64
CA GLY A 55 5.29 2.97 13.96
C GLY A 55 3.89 2.57 14.45
N ILE A 56 2.96 2.25 13.55
CA ILE A 56 1.58 1.90 13.88
C ILE A 56 1.51 0.51 14.50
N LEU A 57 0.74 0.33 15.57
CA LEU A 57 0.60 -0.96 16.25
C LEU A 57 -0.45 -1.86 15.59
N ALA A 58 -0.28 -3.18 15.74
CA ALA A 58 -1.17 -4.19 15.13
C ALA A 58 -2.65 -4.04 15.52
N ASP A 59 -2.93 -3.57 16.73
CA ASP A 59 -4.29 -3.37 17.24
C ASP A 59 -4.99 -2.14 16.65
N GLN A 60 -4.24 -1.20 16.10
CA GLN A 60 -4.74 0.03 15.47
C GLN A 60 -5.17 -0.16 14.00
N ILE A 61 -4.82 -1.29 13.39
CA ILE A 61 -5.08 -1.59 11.98
C ILE A 61 -5.82 -2.91 11.78
N GLU A 62 -6.56 -3.00 10.69
CA GLU A 62 -7.24 -4.21 10.23
C GLU A 62 -6.76 -4.57 8.83
N LYS A 63 -6.26 -5.80 8.64
CA LYS A 63 -5.90 -6.32 7.32
C LYS A 63 -7.16 -6.56 6.48
N VAL A 64 -7.16 -6.04 5.27
CA VAL A 64 -8.22 -6.24 4.29
C VAL A 64 -7.82 -7.38 3.34
N THR A 65 -8.69 -8.39 3.25
CA THR A 65 -8.58 -9.54 2.34
C THR A 65 -9.75 -9.47 1.34
N PRO A 66 -9.56 -9.84 0.06
CA PRO A 66 -8.96 -11.12 -0.32
C PRO A 66 -7.65 -11.05 -1.10
N VAL A 67 -7.21 -9.87 -1.54
CA VAL A 67 -6.09 -9.74 -2.47
C VAL A 67 -5.08 -8.76 -1.89
N CYS A 68 -3.90 -9.28 -1.54
CA CYS A 68 -2.77 -8.51 -1.03
C CYS A 68 -1.69 -8.45 -2.10
N PHE A 69 -0.88 -7.40 -2.12
CA PHE A 69 0.28 -7.36 -3.01
C PHE A 69 1.36 -8.30 -2.48
N VAL A 70 2.07 -8.97 -3.39
CA VAL A 70 3.12 -9.95 -3.07
C VAL A 70 4.50 -9.46 -3.50
N SER A 71 4.63 -8.94 -4.72
CA SER A 71 5.92 -8.51 -5.26
C SER A 71 5.77 -7.52 -6.40
N ILE A 72 6.77 -6.66 -6.59
CA ILE A 72 6.97 -5.89 -7.81
C ILE A 72 8.33 -6.24 -8.43
N ASP A 73 8.29 -6.75 -9.66
CA ASP A 73 9.48 -6.95 -10.47
C ASP A 73 9.57 -5.82 -11.49
N VAL A 74 10.53 -4.91 -11.30
CA VAL A 74 10.81 -3.83 -12.24
C VAL A 74 11.86 -4.30 -13.24
N GLU A 75 11.58 -4.15 -14.53
CA GLU A 75 12.56 -4.45 -15.57
C GLU A 75 13.77 -3.51 -15.45
N ALA A 76 14.95 -3.98 -15.86
CA ALA A 76 16.20 -3.23 -15.72
C ALA A 76 16.19 -1.87 -16.46
N ASN A 77 15.36 -1.73 -17.50
CA ASN A 77 15.15 -0.47 -18.22
C ASN A 77 14.17 0.49 -17.52
N GLY A 78 13.46 0.05 -16.48
CA GLY A 78 12.43 0.80 -15.78
C GLY A 78 11.12 1.00 -16.56
N ASP A 79 10.99 0.44 -17.77
CA ASP A 79 9.84 0.68 -18.64
C ASP A 79 8.60 -0.15 -18.25
N ARG A 80 8.82 -1.21 -17.48
CA ARG A 80 7.77 -2.15 -17.09
C ARG A 80 7.97 -2.62 -15.66
N ALA A 81 6.86 -2.75 -14.95
CA ALA A 81 6.81 -3.40 -13.64
C ALA A 81 5.71 -4.45 -13.64
N THR A 82 6.03 -5.65 -13.15
CA THR A 82 5.04 -6.71 -12.93
C THR A 82 4.67 -6.73 -11.46
N VAL A 83 3.41 -6.46 -11.16
CA VAL A 83 2.85 -6.52 -9.80
C VAL A 83 2.15 -7.86 -9.64
N ARG A 84 2.56 -8.66 -8.66
CA ARG A 84 1.90 -9.93 -8.31
C ARG A 84 1.04 -9.76 -7.07
N PHE A 85 -0.10 -10.44 -7.07
CA PHE A 85 -1.04 -10.44 -5.96
C PHE A 85 -1.18 -11.83 -5.32
N SER A 86 -1.71 -11.88 -4.10
CA SER A 86 -1.81 -13.09 -3.28
C SER A 86 -2.81 -14.12 -3.80
N ASP A 87 -3.69 -13.72 -4.71
CA ASP A 87 -4.61 -14.60 -5.45
C ASP A 87 -3.95 -15.22 -6.70
N GLY A 88 -2.67 -14.94 -6.93
CA GLY A 88 -1.91 -15.42 -8.09
C GLY A 88 -2.13 -14.58 -9.35
N THR A 89 -2.93 -13.52 -9.29
CA THR A 89 -3.07 -12.59 -10.42
C THR A 89 -1.83 -11.72 -10.57
N GLU A 90 -1.55 -11.31 -11.81
CA GLU A 90 -0.46 -10.41 -12.14
C GLU A 90 -0.99 -9.21 -12.95
N THR A 91 -0.48 -8.03 -12.66
CA THR A 91 -0.72 -6.83 -13.47
C THR A 91 0.59 -6.27 -13.98
N ILE A 92 0.65 -6.01 -15.28
CA ILE A 92 1.81 -5.41 -15.94
C ILE A 92 1.57 -3.90 -16.08
N LEU A 93 2.37 -3.12 -15.38
CA LEU A 93 2.41 -1.68 -15.47
C LEU A 93 3.50 -1.27 -16.47
N HIS A 94 3.18 -0.33 -17.35
CA HIS A 94 4.14 0.28 -18.25
C HIS A 94 4.41 1.71 -17.80
N ALA A 95 5.66 2.13 -17.72
CA ALA A 95 6.07 3.48 -17.34
C ALA A 95 5.34 4.55 -18.18
N GLY A 96 5.18 4.30 -19.49
CA GLY A 96 4.43 5.18 -20.39
C GLY A 96 2.97 5.43 -19.98
N LYS A 97 2.31 4.49 -19.28
CA LYS A 97 0.93 4.63 -18.76
C LYS A 97 0.87 5.32 -17.40
N LEU A 98 1.89 5.15 -16.55
CA LEU A 98 1.98 5.80 -15.24
C LEU A 98 2.20 7.33 -15.36
N TYR A 99 2.98 7.77 -16.35
CA TYR A 99 3.25 9.21 -16.57
C TYR A 99 2.21 9.92 -17.45
N THR A 100 1.42 9.22 -18.26
CA THR A 100 0.33 9.85 -19.05
C THR A 100 -0.92 10.14 -18.23
N GLN A 101 -1.20 9.39 -17.15
CA GLN A 101 -2.30 9.72 -16.24
C GLN A 101 -2.09 11.04 -15.46
N ARG A 102 -0.85 11.55 -15.36
CA ARG A 102 -0.58 12.89 -14.79
C ARG A 102 -0.79 14.06 -15.76
N ARG A 103 -0.97 13.82 -17.07
CA ARG A 103 -1.08 14.89 -18.08
C ARG A 103 -2.49 15.13 -18.62
N THR A 104 -3.50 14.39 -18.18
CA THR A 104 -4.90 14.61 -18.60
C THR A 104 -5.77 15.20 -17.47
N ARG A 105 -5.15 15.89 -16.50
CA ARG A 105 -5.84 16.70 -15.48
C ARG A 105 -5.42 18.19 -15.52
N GLU A 106 -4.97 18.67 -16.67
CA GLU A 106 -4.82 20.10 -16.93
C GLU A 106 -5.25 20.41 -18.37
N LEU A 107 -6.55 20.63 -18.55
CA LEU A 107 -7.14 21.53 -19.54
C LEU A 107 -8.33 22.23 -18.89
#